data_AF-A0A843M5Q5-F1
#
_entry.id   AF-A0A843M5Q5-F1
#
_cell.length_a   1.000
_cell.length_b   1.000
_cell.length_c   1.000
_cell.angle_alpha   90.00
_cell.angle_beta   90.00
_cell.angle_gamma   90.00
#
_symmetry.space_group_name_H-M   'P 1'
#
loop_
_entity.id
_entity.type
_entity.pdbx_description
1 polymer ?
#
loop_
_entity_poly.entity_id
_entity_poly.type
_entity_poly.pdbx_seq_one_letter_code
_entity_poly.pdbx_strand_id
1 'polypeptide(L)' 'MYNTILVAIDGSIVSEKAFEAAVEQAQAWKAKLHAVYVVES' A
#
# COMPACT_ATOMS: atom_id res chain seq x y z
N MET A 1 -7.23 4.71 -14.52
CA MET A 1 -7.98 4.11 -13.40
C MET A 1 -7.18 2.93 -12.90
N TYR A 2 -7.01 2.78 -11.58
CA TYR A 2 -6.26 1.65 -11.01
C TYR A 2 -7.22 0.53 -10.61
N ASN A 3 -6.91 -0.70 -11.03
CA ASN A 3 -7.67 -1.89 -10.62
C ASN A 3 -6.95 -2.66 -9.51
N THR A 4 -5.65 -2.40 -9.33
CA THR A 4 -4.81 -3.01 -8.31
C THR A 4 -3.75 -2.00 -7.89
N ILE A 5 -3.55 -1.86 -6.59
CA ILE A 5 -2.55 -1.01 -5.96
C ILE A 5 -1.67 -1.93 -5.10
N LEU A 6 -0.35 -1.76 -5.21
CA LEU A 6 0.61 -2.41 -4.35
C LEU A 6 1.35 -1.34 -3.55
N VAL A 7 1.46 -1.53 -2.25
CA VAL A 7 2.21 -0.65 -1.34
C VAL A 7 3.29 -1.45 -0.64
N ALA A 8 4.51 -0.93 -0.68
CA ALA A 8 5.62 -1.48 0.08
C ALA A 8 5.53 -0.98 1.53
N ILE A 9 5.66 -1.89 2.48
CA ILE A 9 5.74 -1.61 3.91
C ILE A 9 7.07 -2.09 4.45
N ASP A 10 7.72 -1.28 5.28
CA ASP A 10 9.01 -1.61 5.91
C ASP A 10 9.00 -1.44 7.44
N GLY A 11 7.83 -1.11 8.01
CA GLY A 11 7.64 -0.90 9.45
C GLY A 11 8.02 0.51 9.93
N SER A 12 8.51 1.38 9.04
CA SER A 12 8.75 2.78 9.37
C SER A 12 7.43 3.58 9.43
N ILE A 13 7.44 4.68 10.17
CA ILE A 13 6.35 5.68 10.20
C ILE A 13 6.03 6.21 8.79
N VAL A 14 7.05 6.29 7.93
CA VAL A 14 6.86 6.73 6.54
C VAL A 14 6.05 5.70 5.77
N SER A 15 6.34 4.41 5.95
CA SER A 15 5.58 3.33 5.30
C SER A 15 4.15 3.20 5.83
N GLU A 16 3.91 3.55 7.09
CA GLU A 16 2.56 3.62 7.67
C GLU A 16 1.72 4.69 6.97
N LYS A 17 2.26 5.91 6.79
CA LYS A 17 1.59 6.98 6.03
C LYS A 17 1.36 6.60 4.56
N ALA A 18 2.31 5.89 3.96
CA ALA A 18 2.16 5.39 2.59
C ALA A 18 1.03 4.34 2.50
N PHE A 19 0.89 3.49 3.52
CA PHE A 19 -0.19 2.51 3.62
C PHE A 19 -1.55 3.19 3.77
N GLU A 20 -1.67 4.20 4.63
CA GLU A 20 -2.90 5.00 4.78
C GLU A 20 -3.34 5.63 3.45
N ALA A 21 -2.41 6.28 2.74
CA ALA A 21 -2.69 6.85 1.43
C ALA A 21 -3.10 5.78 0.40
N ALA A 22 -2.47 4.60 0.43
CA ALA A 22 -2.83 3.50 -0.46
C ALA A 22 -4.25 2.96 -0.19
N VAL A 23 -4.70 2.94 1.07
CA VAL A 23 -6.08 2.60 1.44
C VAL A 23 -7.07 3.61 0.86
N GLU A 24 -6.81 4.90 1.01
CA GLU A 24 -7.65 5.97 0.45
C GLU A 24 -7.78 5.84 -1.07
N GLN A 25 -6.66 5.59 -1.76
CA GLN A 25 -6.66 5.38 -3.20
C GLN A 25 -7.42 4.10 -3.60
N ALA A 26 -7.24 2.99 -2.88
CA ALA A 26 -7.93 1.76 -3.18
C ALA A 26 -9.45 1.89 -3.06
N GLN A 27 -9.92 2.64 -2.06
CA GLN A 27 -11.34 2.98 -1.90
C GLN A 27 -11.86 3.85 -3.05
N ALA A 28 -11.15 4.93 -3.37
CA ALA A 28 -11.53 5.85 -4.44
C ALA A 28 -11.67 5.16 -5.80
N TRP A 29 -10.78 4.20 -6.08
CA TRP A 29 -10.73 3.50 -7.36
C TRP A 29 -11.43 2.14 -7.37
N LYS A 30 -11.98 1.69 -6.23
CA LYS A 30 -12.48 0.31 -6.03
C LYS A 30 -11.43 -0.74 -6.44
N ALA A 31 -10.17 -0.46 -6.14
CA ALA A 31 -9.03 -1.28 -6.49
C ALA A 31 -8.75 -2.34 -5.41
N LYS A 32 -8.14 -3.47 -5.81
CA LYS A 32 -7.51 -4.39 -4.85
C LYS A 32 -6.25 -3.76 -4.28
N LEU A 33 -6.03 -3.86 -2.97
CA LEU A 33 -4.82 -3.38 -2.31
C LEU A 33 -3.98 -4.57 -1.83
N HIS A 34 -2.70 -4.59 -2.19
CA HIS A 34 -1.71 -5.53 -1.67
C HIS A 34 -0.62 -4.77 -0.90
N ALA A 35 -0.38 -5.17 0.35
CA ALA A 35 0.76 -4.68 1.13
C ALA A 35 1.86 -5.75 1.14
N VAL A 36 3.11 -5.34 0.89
CA VAL A 36 4.27 -6.25 0.83
C VAL A 36 5.38 -5.75 1.74
N TYR A 37 5.88 -6.64 2.58
CA TYR A 37 7.10 -6.46 3.38
C TYR A 37 8.18 -7.39 2.82
N VAL A 38 9.37 -6.86 2.54
CA VAL A 38 10.51 -7.64 2.04
C VAL A 38 11.47 -7.91 3.18
N VAL A 39 11.90 -9.16 3.34
CA VAL A 39 12.93 -9.59 4.28
C VAL A 39 14.21 -9.88 3.49
N GLU A 40 15.35 -9.33 3.91
CA GLU A 40 16.66 -9.64 3.31
C GLU A 40 17.18 -11.01 3.78
N SER A 41 17.90 -11.72 2.90
CA SER A 41 18.46 -13.06 3.13
C SER A 41 19.98 -13.07 3.09
#